data_AF-A0A7S2Z7Y9-F1
#
_entry.id   AF-A0A7S2Z7Y9-F1
#
_cell.length_a   1.000
_cell.length_b   1.000
_cell.length_c   1.000
_cell.angle_alpha   90.00
_cell.angle_beta   90.00
_cell.angle_gamma   90.00
#
_symmetry.space_group_name_H-M   'P 1'
#
loop_
_entity.id
_entity.type
_entity.pdbx_description
1 polymer ?
#
loop_
_entity_poly.entity_id
_entity_poly.type
_entity_poly.pdbx_seq_one_letter_code
_entity_poly.pdbx_strand_id
1 'polypeptide(L)'
;GRHIVSESKLKSKLGHNSHHFGEGDHPYYNRAGGGAHGHPLSPSAKQVDSKLAEIRNRKETLFNLDVSWLSITRPGTIITQDTCVSCSPDSASVVSRALVQAGLMDKVTGKPVGCSVLNLKAYILSDMFQHLVEVGSACGVYESAVQLVASLRHRLRVVAQAVSSASYQPRVISFE
;
A
#
# COMPACT_ATOMS: atom_id res chain seq x y z
N GLY A 1 1.12 23.53 -5.44
CA GLY A 1 0.10 23.11 -4.47
C GLY A 1 0.35 21.65 -4.13
N ARG A 2 0.54 21.33 -2.84
CA ARG A 2 0.91 19.97 -2.40
C ARG A 2 -0.34 19.08 -2.39
N HIS A 3 -0.39 18.10 -3.29
CA HIS A 3 -1.42 17.06 -3.27
C HIS A 3 -0.83 15.80 -2.64
N ILE A 4 -1.09 15.60 -1.34
CA ILE A 4 -0.98 14.28 -0.70
C ILE A 4 -2.33 13.61 -0.93
N VAL A 5 -2.36 12.63 -1.84
CA VAL A 5 -3.57 11.85 -2.11
C VAL A 5 -3.49 10.58 -1.28
N SER A 6 -4.11 10.62 -0.11
CA SER A 6 -4.58 9.41 0.58
C SER A 6 -5.83 8.93 -0.17
N GLU A 7 -5.96 7.61 -0.35
CA GLU A 7 -7.11 6.94 -1.02
C GLU A 7 -8.50 7.44 -0.55
N SER A 8 -8.57 8.03 0.64
CA SER A 8 -9.80 8.58 1.22
C SER A 8 -10.37 9.83 0.51
N LYS A 9 -9.61 10.54 -0.35
CA LYS A 9 -10.06 11.84 -0.95
C LYS A 9 -10.46 11.82 -2.43
N LEU A 10 -10.42 10.67 -3.12
CA LEU A 10 -10.81 10.60 -4.54
C LEU A 10 -12.33 10.52 -4.79
N LYS A 11 -13.17 10.42 -3.74
CA LYS A 11 -14.61 10.17 -3.90
C LYS A 11 -15.49 11.38 -4.26
N SER A 12 -14.99 12.61 -4.38
CA SER A 12 -15.87 13.80 -4.44
C SER A 12 -15.83 14.71 -5.68
N LYS A 13 -15.09 14.41 -6.76
CA LYS A 13 -14.98 15.36 -7.90
C LYS A 13 -15.11 14.85 -9.34
N LEU A 14 -15.59 13.62 -9.57
CA LEU A 14 -15.99 13.20 -10.92
C LEU A 14 -17.41 12.64 -10.89
N GLY A 15 -18.34 13.42 -11.45
CA GLY A 15 -19.73 13.04 -11.63
C GLY A 15 -19.87 11.96 -12.70
N HIS A 16 -20.63 10.94 -12.33
CA HIS A 16 -21.33 9.94 -13.15
C HIS A 16 -20.51 9.09 -14.13
N ASN A 17 -19.73 8.18 -13.56
CA ASN A 17 -19.99 6.75 -13.71
C ASN A 17 -19.85 6.09 -12.34
N SER A 18 -20.98 5.99 -11.64
CA SER A 18 -21.06 5.52 -10.26
C SER A 18 -20.91 4.00 -10.17
N HIS A 19 -19.68 3.53 -10.02
CA HIS A 19 -19.46 2.33 -9.22
C HIS A 19 -19.45 2.76 -7.74
N HIS A 20 -20.61 2.61 -7.10
CA HIS A 20 -20.76 2.74 -5.66
C HIS A 20 -19.82 1.73 -4.96
N PHE A 21 -18.75 2.23 -4.34
CA PHE A 21 -18.20 1.59 -3.14
C PHE A 21 -18.87 2.26 -1.94
N GLY A 22 -20.12 1.85 -1.72
CA GLY A 22 -20.83 2.05 -0.48
C GLY A 22 -20.40 0.99 0.54
N GLU A 23 -20.41 1.39 1.81
CA GLU A 23 -20.79 0.49 2.89
C GLU A 23 -21.92 -0.42 2.41
N GLY A 24 -21.87 -1.70 2.76
CA GLY A 24 -22.69 -2.74 2.14
C GLY A 24 -24.19 -2.42 2.10
N ASP A 25 -24.63 -1.83 1.00
CA ASP A 25 -26.02 -1.84 0.56
C ASP A 25 -26.26 -3.22 -0.05
N HIS A 26 -26.50 -4.15 0.86
CA HIS A 26 -26.83 -5.53 0.61
C HIS A 26 -28.32 -5.61 0.23
N PRO A 27 -28.72 -5.87 -1.04
CA PRO A 27 -30.12 -6.00 -1.40
C PRO A 27 -30.59 -7.44 -1.12
N TYR A 28 -30.31 -7.98 0.07
CA TYR A 28 -30.83 -9.28 0.50
C TYR A 28 -31.50 -9.18 1.86
N TYR A 29 -32.56 -8.38 1.92
CA TYR A 29 -33.72 -8.75 2.73
C TYR A 29 -34.90 -8.87 1.79
N ASN A 30 -35.01 -10.03 1.14
CA ASN A 30 -36.33 -10.54 0.80
C ASN A 30 -36.47 -11.95 1.35
N ARG A 31 -37.40 -12.06 2.29
CA ARG A 31 -37.79 -13.26 2.99
C ARG A 31 -38.64 -14.11 2.04
N ALA A 32 -38.40 -15.42 2.07
CA ALA A 32 -39.15 -16.51 1.44
C ALA A 32 -38.74 -16.91 0.01
N GLY A 33 -38.23 -18.14 -0.11
CA GLY A 33 -38.05 -18.87 -1.37
C GLY A 33 -36.75 -19.66 -1.42
N GLY A 34 -36.82 -20.98 -1.20
CA GLY A 34 -35.67 -21.88 -1.26
C GLY A 34 -35.05 -21.98 -2.67
N GLY A 35 -33.72 -21.93 -2.72
CA GLY A 35 -32.93 -22.17 -3.92
C GLY A 35 -31.45 -22.25 -3.56
N ALA A 36 -30.86 -23.44 -3.72
CA ALA A 36 -29.44 -23.68 -3.47
C ALA A 36 -28.58 -22.95 -4.52
N HIS A 37 -28.13 -21.74 -4.21
CA HIS A 37 -27.08 -21.06 -4.97
C HIS A 37 -25.78 -21.17 -4.18
N GLY A 38 -24.94 -22.14 -4.56
CA GLY A 38 -23.59 -22.30 -4.03
C GLY A 38 -22.77 -21.04 -4.31
N HIS A 39 -22.33 -20.39 -3.24
CA HIS A 39 -21.33 -19.33 -3.32
C HIS A 39 -20.01 -19.95 -3.81
N PRO A 40 -19.28 -19.36 -4.78
CA PRO A 40 -17.99 -19.90 -5.19
C PRO A 40 -17.07 -19.92 -3.98
N LEU A 41 -16.53 -21.10 -3.65
CA LEU A 41 -15.55 -21.24 -2.57
C LEU A 41 -14.34 -20.36 -2.87
N SER A 42 -13.92 -19.57 -1.89
CA SER A 42 -12.67 -18.81 -1.95
C SER A 42 -11.51 -19.77 -2.26
N PRO A 43 -10.55 -19.35 -3.11
CA PRO A 43 -9.44 -20.21 -3.48
C PRO A 43 -8.60 -20.62 -2.27
N SER A 44 -8.14 -21.87 -2.26
CA SER A 44 -7.19 -22.36 -1.25
C SER A 44 -5.82 -21.70 -1.40
N ALA A 45 -5.03 -21.67 -0.32
CA ALA A 45 -3.65 -21.15 -0.34
C ALA A 45 -2.82 -21.75 -1.48
N LYS A 46 -2.92 -23.06 -1.70
CA LYS A 46 -2.22 -23.75 -2.81
C LYS A 46 -2.63 -23.24 -4.19
N GLN A 47 -3.91 -22.91 -4.39
CA GLN A 47 -4.42 -22.34 -5.63
C GLN A 47 -3.94 -20.90 -5.82
N VAL A 48 -3.93 -20.11 -4.74
CA VAL A 48 -3.36 -18.75 -4.75
C VAL A 48 -1.87 -18.80 -5.10
N ASP A 49 -1.09 -19.64 -4.42
CA ASP A 49 0.35 -19.79 -4.66
C ASP A 49 0.65 -20.23 -6.10
N SER A 50 -0.10 -21.21 -6.60
CA SER A 50 0.05 -21.69 -7.98
C SER A 50 -0.27 -20.59 -8.99
N LYS A 51 -1.31 -19.79 -8.72
CA LYS A 51 -1.68 -18.68 -9.60
C LYS A 51 -0.65 -17.55 -9.57
N LEU A 52 -0.13 -17.22 -8.39
CA LEU A 52 0.96 -16.26 -8.23
C LEU A 52 2.23 -16.73 -8.95
N ALA A 53 2.56 -18.02 -8.86
CA ALA A 53 3.70 -18.61 -9.57
C ALA A 53 3.52 -18.55 -11.10
N GLU A 54 2.31 -18.82 -11.62
CA GLU A 54 2.01 -18.66 -13.04
C GLU A 54 2.20 -17.22 -13.53
N ILE A 55 1.67 -16.24 -12.79
CA ILE A 55 1.76 -14.81 -13.14
C ILE A 55 3.22 -14.35 -13.14
N ARG A 56 4.00 -14.80 -12.15
CA ARG A 56 5.46 -14.56 -12.09
C ARG A 56 6.20 -15.17 -13.28
N ASN A 57 5.89 -16.42 -13.64
CA ASN A 57 6.52 -17.10 -14.78
C ASN A 57 6.23 -16.39 -16.11
N ARG A 58 5.06 -15.74 -16.23
CA ARG A 58 4.70 -14.92 -17.40
C ARG A 58 5.28 -13.50 -17.37
N LYS A 59 5.99 -13.11 -16.30
CA LYS A 59 6.47 -11.73 -16.05
C LYS A 59 5.35 -10.68 -16.11
N GLU A 60 4.11 -11.10 -15.86
CA GLU A 60 2.95 -10.22 -15.75
C GLU A 60 2.97 -9.59 -14.36
N THR A 61 2.54 -8.33 -14.26
CA THR A 61 2.47 -7.63 -12.97
C THR A 61 1.06 -7.70 -12.42
N LEU A 62 0.93 -8.08 -11.14
CA LEU A 62 -0.36 -8.18 -10.44
C LEU A 62 -1.07 -6.82 -10.32
N PHE A 63 -0.30 -5.75 -10.45
CA PHE A 63 -0.75 -4.38 -10.29
C PHE A 63 -0.39 -3.58 -11.54
N ASN A 64 -1.31 -2.70 -11.94
CA ASN A 64 -1.11 -1.70 -12.97
C ASN A 64 -1.33 -0.32 -12.35
N LEU A 65 -0.48 0.64 -12.70
CA LEU A 65 -0.61 2.03 -12.28
C LEU A 65 -1.39 2.81 -13.34
N ASP A 66 -2.24 3.74 -12.92
CA ASP A 66 -2.95 4.63 -13.82
C ASP A 66 -2.00 5.71 -14.37
N VAL A 67 -1.47 5.46 -15.56
CA VAL A 67 -0.55 6.34 -16.27
C VAL A 67 -1.21 7.67 -16.65
N SER A 68 -2.48 7.65 -17.02
CA SER A 68 -3.22 8.86 -17.40
C SER A 68 -3.35 9.79 -16.20
N TRP A 69 -3.71 9.23 -15.04
CA TRP A 69 -3.77 9.96 -13.79
C TRP A 69 -2.41 10.52 -13.38
N LEU A 70 -1.33 9.74 -13.47
CA LEU A 70 0.03 10.20 -13.18
C LEU A 70 0.44 11.38 -14.07
N SER A 71 0.13 11.30 -15.37
CA SER A 71 0.46 12.34 -16.36
C SER A 71 -0.24 13.67 -16.06
N ILE A 72 -1.51 13.61 -15.63
CA ILE A 72 -2.33 14.79 -15.31
C ILE A 72 -1.94 15.38 -13.96
N THR A 73 -1.85 14.54 -12.93
CA THR A 73 -1.70 15.02 -11.55
C THR A 73 -0.27 15.37 -11.16
N ARG A 74 0.72 14.74 -11.82
CA ARG A 74 2.16 14.95 -11.62
C ARG A 74 2.53 15.08 -10.13
N PRO A 75 2.34 14.01 -9.34
CA PRO A 75 2.54 14.04 -7.90
C PRO A 75 3.99 14.41 -7.56
N GLY A 76 4.20 15.28 -6.56
CA GLY A 76 5.55 15.68 -6.13
C GLY A 76 6.33 14.59 -5.39
N THR A 77 5.63 13.59 -4.86
CA THR A 77 6.22 12.45 -4.15
C THR A 77 5.43 11.19 -4.45
N ILE A 78 6.13 10.10 -4.74
CA ILE A 78 5.58 8.75 -4.92
C ILE A 78 6.21 7.87 -3.86
N ILE A 79 5.38 7.15 -3.12
CA ILE A 79 5.81 6.24 -2.06
C ILE A 79 5.43 4.83 -2.52
N THR A 80 6.42 3.94 -2.57
CA THR A 80 6.22 2.52 -2.84
C THR A 80 6.88 1.68 -1.75
N GLN A 81 6.45 0.43 -1.63
CA GLN A 81 6.92 -0.51 -0.62
C GLN A 81 7.35 -1.81 -1.28
N ASP A 82 8.44 -2.40 -0.80
CA ASP A 82 9.01 -3.66 -1.33
C ASP A 82 9.22 -4.68 -0.20
N THR A 83 8.16 -4.99 0.55
CA THR A 83 8.24 -5.82 1.75
C THR A 83 7.85 -7.28 1.56
N CYS A 84 7.24 -7.65 0.42
CA CYS A 84 6.84 -9.03 0.18
C CYS A 84 7.38 -9.51 -1.16
N VAL A 85 8.48 -10.27 -1.11
CA VAL A 85 9.12 -10.94 -2.26
C VAL A 85 8.12 -11.80 -3.02
N SER A 86 7.10 -12.33 -2.33
CA SER A 86 6.01 -13.08 -2.93
C SER A 86 4.93 -12.18 -3.56
N CYS A 87 4.55 -11.09 -2.90
CA CYS A 87 3.33 -10.36 -3.25
C CYS A 87 3.54 -9.38 -4.41
N SER A 88 4.75 -8.86 -4.59
CA SER A 88 5.06 -7.95 -5.70
C SER A 88 6.57 -7.95 -5.99
N PRO A 89 7.09 -8.98 -6.68
CA PRO A 89 8.47 -8.93 -7.15
C PRO A 89 8.56 -7.73 -8.10
N ASP A 90 9.32 -6.71 -7.70
CA ASP A 90 9.70 -5.55 -8.50
C ASP A 90 8.67 -4.38 -8.57
N SER A 91 8.17 -3.94 -7.41
CA SER A 91 7.37 -2.69 -7.34
C SER A 91 8.12 -1.47 -7.89
N ALA A 92 9.44 -1.46 -7.75
CA ALA A 92 10.32 -0.42 -8.30
C ALA A 92 10.26 -0.35 -9.84
N SER A 93 10.25 -1.47 -10.57
CA SER A 93 10.12 -1.44 -12.03
C SER A 93 8.71 -1.12 -12.51
N VAL A 94 7.67 -1.52 -11.77
CA VAL A 94 6.29 -1.11 -12.07
C VAL A 94 6.16 0.41 -12.03
N VAL A 95 6.64 1.04 -10.96
CA VAL A 95 6.66 2.51 -10.80
C VAL A 95 7.51 3.15 -11.89
N SER A 96 8.71 2.64 -12.15
CA SER A 96 9.62 3.20 -13.16
C SER A 96 9.02 3.16 -14.56
N ARG A 97 8.38 2.05 -14.96
CA ARG A 97 7.69 1.93 -16.25
C ARG A 97 6.52 2.91 -16.36
N ALA A 98 5.72 3.03 -15.31
CA ALA A 98 4.60 3.96 -15.30
C ALA A 98 5.06 5.42 -15.40
N LEU A 99 6.17 5.78 -14.74
CA LEU A 99 6.76 7.11 -14.85
C LEU A 99 7.29 7.43 -16.25
N VAL A 100 7.92 6.45 -16.91
CA VAL A 100 8.34 6.58 -18.32
C VAL A 100 7.12 6.82 -19.22
N GLN A 101 6.08 6.00 -19.08
CA GLN A 101 4.86 6.12 -19.88
C GLN A 101 4.12 7.43 -19.62
N ALA A 102 4.16 7.95 -18.39
CA ALA A 102 3.54 9.22 -18.01
C ALA A 102 4.36 10.46 -18.43
N GLY A 103 5.52 10.28 -19.07
CA GLY A 103 6.41 11.40 -19.42
C GLY A 103 6.99 12.11 -18.18
N LEU A 104 7.17 11.37 -17.09
CA LEU A 104 7.72 11.84 -15.81
C LEU A 104 9.12 11.30 -15.56
N MET A 105 9.80 10.82 -16.59
CA MET A 105 11.19 10.36 -16.54
C MET A 105 12.05 11.18 -17.49
N ASP A 106 13.18 11.66 -17.00
CA ASP A 106 14.17 12.35 -17.82
C ASP A 106 14.89 11.32 -18.69
N LYS A 107 14.87 11.54 -20.01
CA LYS A 107 15.42 10.58 -20.99
C LYS A 107 16.95 10.51 -20.98
N VAL A 108 17.62 11.51 -20.44
CA VAL A 108 19.09 11.61 -20.43
C VAL A 108 19.66 11.03 -19.15
N THR A 109 19.07 11.40 -18.01
CA THR A 109 19.56 11.02 -16.67
C THR A 109 18.88 9.77 -16.13
N GLY A 110 17.74 9.35 -16.71
CA GLY A 110 16.95 8.22 -16.22
C GLY A 110 16.33 8.45 -14.85
N LYS A 111 16.17 9.72 -14.43
CA LYS A 111 15.61 10.11 -13.13
C LYS A 111 14.20 10.68 -13.24
N PRO A 112 13.35 10.49 -12.22
CA PRO A 112 12.02 11.09 -12.20
C PRO A 112 12.08 12.63 -12.28
N VAL A 113 11.16 13.22 -13.04
CA VAL A 113 11.07 14.68 -13.26
C VAL A 113 9.90 15.24 -12.47
N GLY A 114 10.18 16.23 -11.63
CA GLY A 114 9.16 16.92 -10.84
C GLY A 114 8.59 16.09 -9.69
N CYS A 115 9.16 14.90 -9.41
CA CYS A 115 8.74 14.06 -8.30
C CYS A 115 9.93 13.34 -7.64
N SER A 116 9.78 13.04 -6.35
CA SER A 116 10.66 12.12 -5.61
C SER A 116 10.01 10.74 -5.50
N VAL A 117 10.74 9.68 -5.82
CA VAL A 117 10.25 8.30 -5.62
C VAL A 117 10.97 7.70 -4.41
N LEU A 118 10.19 7.35 -3.39
CA LEU A 118 10.68 6.67 -2.18
C LEU A 118 10.28 5.19 -2.25
N ASN A 119 11.28 4.30 -2.27
CA ASN A 119 11.06 2.86 -2.20
C ASN A 119 11.41 2.33 -0.81
N LEU A 120 10.40 2.17 0.03
CA LEU A 120 10.55 1.87 1.45
C LEU A 120 10.61 0.35 1.68
N LYS A 121 11.61 -0.11 2.44
CA LYS A 121 11.81 -1.54 2.74
C LYS A 121 12.05 -1.73 4.22
N ALA A 122 11.02 -2.15 4.94
CA ALA A 122 11.11 -2.36 6.38
C ALA A 122 11.14 -3.85 6.73
N TYR A 123 12.16 -4.25 7.47
CA TYR A 123 12.31 -5.58 8.05
C TYR A 123 12.25 -5.52 9.58
N ILE A 124 12.63 -4.38 10.15
CA ILE A 124 12.59 -4.11 11.58
C ILE A 124 11.93 -2.76 11.87
N LEU A 125 11.54 -2.58 13.12
CA LEU A 125 10.82 -1.38 13.56
C LEU A 125 11.64 -0.09 13.44
N SER A 126 12.97 -0.17 13.53
CA SER A 126 13.83 0.98 13.28
C SER A 126 13.77 1.45 11.83
N ASP A 127 13.60 0.55 10.87
CA ASP A 127 13.45 0.90 9.46
C ASP A 127 12.16 1.71 9.26
N MET A 128 11.06 1.27 9.90
CA MET A 128 9.79 2.00 9.87
C MET A 128 9.94 3.43 10.39
N PHE A 129 10.68 3.64 11.49
CA PHE A 129 10.93 4.99 11.98
C PHE A 129 11.78 5.82 11.04
N GLN A 130 12.80 5.23 10.44
CA GLN A 130 13.62 5.91 9.46
C GLN A 130 12.79 6.33 8.24
N HIS A 131 11.94 5.45 7.73
CA HIS A 131 11.04 5.75 6.61
C HIS A 131 10.04 6.87 6.93
N LEU A 132 9.50 6.93 8.16
CA LEU A 132 8.63 8.03 8.56
C LEU A 132 9.35 9.38 8.46
N VAL A 133 10.62 9.44 8.85
CA VAL A 133 11.45 10.64 8.72
C VAL A 133 11.76 10.95 7.24
N GLU A 134 12.08 9.93 6.44
CA GLU A 134 12.34 10.07 5.01
C GLU A 134 11.13 10.62 4.25
N VAL A 135 9.93 10.06 4.50
CA VAL A 135 8.66 10.56 3.98
C VAL A 135 8.39 11.97 4.46
N GLY A 136 8.61 12.25 5.74
CA GLY A 136 8.46 13.59 6.30
C GLY A 136 9.35 14.62 5.60
N SER A 137 10.60 14.27 5.34
CA SER A 137 11.55 15.09 4.60
C SER A 137 11.08 15.35 3.16
N ALA A 138 10.73 14.30 2.42
CA ALA A 138 10.26 14.42 1.03
C ALA A 138 8.97 15.25 0.91
N CYS A 139 8.09 15.17 1.90
CA CYS A 139 6.85 15.94 1.94
C CYS A 139 7.00 17.37 2.52
N GLY A 140 8.19 17.75 3.00
CA GLY A 140 8.46 19.05 3.61
C GLY A 140 7.84 19.25 5.00
N VAL A 141 7.66 18.16 5.75
CA VAL A 141 7.09 18.10 7.12
C VAL A 141 8.01 17.34 8.08
N TYR A 142 9.32 17.55 7.94
CA TYR A 142 10.36 16.84 8.69
C TYR A 142 10.14 16.90 10.21
N GLU A 143 9.90 18.09 10.77
CA GLU A 143 9.71 18.27 12.21
C GLU A 143 8.53 17.46 12.75
N SER A 144 7.40 17.46 12.04
CA SER A 144 6.22 16.66 12.40
C SER A 144 6.52 15.16 12.38
N ALA A 145 7.33 14.70 11.42
CA ALA A 145 7.73 13.30 11.34
C ALA A 145 8.66 12.90 12.51
N VAL A 146 9.62 13.76 12.88
CA VAL A 146 10.49 13.54 14.04
C VAL A 146 9.67 13.47 15.33
N GLN A 147 8.72 14.38 15.52
CA GLN A 147 7.81 14.37 16.67
C GLN A 147 6.97 13.09 16.73
N LEU A 148 6.43 12.65 15.58
CA LEU A 148 5.69 11.39 15.48
C LEU A 148 6.56 10.19 15.87
N VAL A 149 7.79 10.12 15.34
CA VAL A 149 8.74 9.04 15.66
C VAL A 149 9.10 9.04 17.15
N ALA A 150 9.31 10.21 17.75
CA ALA A 150 9.58 10.33 19.19
C ALA A 150 8.41 9.80 20.03
N SER A 151 7.18 10.15 19.66
CA SER A 151 5.95 9.67 20.31
C SER A 151 5.78 8.15 20.17
N LEU A 152 5.97 7.59 18.97
CA LEU A 152 5.88 6.14 18.75
C LEU A 152 6.94 5.36 19.52
N ARG A 153 8.19 5.85 19.54
CA ARG A 153 9.27 5.27 20.35
C ARG A 153 8.96 5.31 21.84
N HIS A 154 8.34 6.38 22.32
CA HIS A 154 7.90 6.47 23.71
C HIS A 154 6.81 5.43 24.02
N ARG A 155 5.78 5.33 23.18
CA ARG A 155 4.71 4.33 23.34
C ARG A 155 5.25 2.90 23.39
N LEU A 156 6.22 2.57 22.53
CA LEU A 156 6.84 1.25 22.53
C LEU A 156 7.67 0.99 23.78
N ARG A 157 8.39 2.00 24.29
CA ARG A 157 9.09 1.88 25.58
C ARG A 157 8.10 1.60 26.72
N VAL A 158 6.97 2.30 26.74
CA VAL A 158 5.91 2.07 27.74
C VAL A 158 5.35 0.65 27.64
N VAL A 159 5.04 0.17 26.43
CA VAL A 159 4.57 -1.21 26.21
C VAL A 159 5.63 -2.22 26.63
N ALA A 160 6.88 -2.04 26.18
CA ALA A 160 8.00 -2.93 26.51
C ALA A 160 8.20 -3.03 28.03
N GLN A 161 8.12 -1.91 28.75
CA GLN A 161 8.23 -1.89 30.21
C GLN A 161 7.03 -2.56 30.90
N ALA A 162 5.82 -2.35 30.40
CA ALA A 162 4.63 -2.98 30.94
C ALA A 162 4.69 -4.51 30.81
N VAL A 163 5.18 -5.01 29.66
CA VAL A 163 5.25 -6.46 29.40
C VAL A 163 6.53 -7.11 29.93
N SER A 164 7.61 -6.37 30.17
CA SER A 164 8.88 -6.94 30.66
C SER A 164 8.78 -7.51 32.07
N SER A 165 7.79 -7.07 32.85
CA SER A 165 7.51 -7.56 34.20
C SER A 165 6.49 -8.70 34.25
N ALA A 166 6.02 -9.17 33.09
CA ALA A 166 5.05 -10.26 33.02
C ALA A 166 5.67 -11.56 33.58
N SER A 167 5.01 -12.15 34.59
CA SER A 167 5.39 -13.44 35.17
C SER A 167 5.18 -14.62 34.22
N TYR A 168 4.41 -14.42 33.15
CA TYR A 168 4.09 -15.42 32.16
C TYR A 168 4.20 -14.84 30.73
N GLN A 169 4.90 -15.56 29.86
CA GLN A 169 5.01 -15.24 28.44
C GLN A 169 4.22 -16.29 27.64
N PRO A 170 3.04 -15.94 27.09
CA PRO A 170 2.24 -16.89 26.33
C PRO A 170 2.98 -17.32 25.06
N ARG A 171 2.87 -18.61 24.73
CA ARG A 171 3.29 -19.10 23.42
C ARG A 171 2.19 -18.76 22.41
N VAL A 172 2.52 -17.92 21.44
CA VAL A 172 1.58 -17.44 20.43
C VAL A 172 1.86 -18.13 19.10
N ILE A 173 0.79 -18.58 18.45
CA ILE A 173 0.78 -18.91 17.02
C ILE A 173 -0.06 -17.85 16.31
N SER A 174 0.45 -17.29 15.23
CA SER A 174 -0.26 -16.37 14.36
C SER A 174 -0.58 -17.06 13.05
N PHE A 175 -1.79 -16.87 12.54
CA PHE A 175 -2.20 -17.30 11.21
C PHE A 175 -2.39 -16.06 10.35
N GLU A 176 -1.82 -16.04 9.15
CA GLU A 176 -2.04 -15.03 8.10
C GLU A 176 -2.66 -15.67 6.87
#